data_AF-A0A7X7RRS9-F1
#
_entry.id   AF-A0A7X7RRS9-F1
#
_cell.length_a   1.000
_cell.length_b   1.000
_cell.length_c   1.000
_cell.angle_alpha   90.00
_cell.angle_beta   90.00
_cell.angle_gamma   90.00
#
_symmetry.space_group_name_H-M   'P 1'
#
loop_
_entity.id
_entity.type
_entity.pdbx_description
1 polymer ?
#
loop_
_entity_poly.entity_id
_entity_poly.type
_entity_poly.pdbx_seq_one_letter_code
_entity_poly.pdbx_strand_id
1 'polypeptide(L)'
;PAVSLNAYQVAMHTTSTYSNARFKRIDTERIRHELDQRKIVVVTGFQGINKYDDYTTLGRGGSDTTAVALAAALHADSCEIFTDVDGVYTADPRIVKNARKMQEITYDEMLDLATLGAGVLHNRSVEMAKKYGVQLVVRSSLSEAEGTVVKEVVKVERMLVSGVAADKNVTRISVIGLSDKPGVAFRMFDLLAKANINVDMILQSIGRDNSKDISFTIPGDATDEAMAVLEKNKEVLTAQEIKCKTQVAKVSIVGAGMMSNPGVAAKMFECLFNANININMISTSEIRVTVLIDEREVEKAMIAIHDAFGLED
;
A
#
# COMPACT_ATOMS: atom_id res chain seq x y z
N PRO A 1 -11.55 25.83 -25.08
CA PRO A 1 -12.63 26.20 -24.14
C PRO A 1 -12.69 25.19 -22.98
N ALA A 2 -13.06 25.61 -21.78
CA ALA A 2 -13.13 24.73 -20.61
C ALA A 2 -14.40 24.97 -19.78
N VAL A 3 -14.82 23.95 -19.02
CA VAL A 3 -15.96 24.01 -18.09
C VAL A 3 -15.62 23.27 -16.81
N SER A 4 -15.96 23.84 -15.66
CA SER A 4 -15.80 23.20 -14.36
C SER A 4 -17.09 22.54 -13.91
N LEU A 5 -17.03 21.28 -13.45
CA LEU A 5 -18.16 20.53 -12.92
C LEU A 5 -17.84 19.97 -11.52
N ASN A 6 -18.73 20.19 -10.56
CA ASN A 6 -18.64 19.55 -9.24
C ASN A 6 -19.35 18.18 -9.21
N ALA A 7 -19.26 17.48 -8.07
CA ALA A 7 -19.87 16.17 -7.89
C ALA A 7 -21.38 16.13 -8.12
N TYR A 8 -22.09 17.22 -7.80
CA TYR A 8 -23.53 17.32 -8.00
C TYR A 8 -23.88 17.47 -9.49
N GLN A 9 -23.15 18.33 -10.20
CA GLN A 9 -23.34 18.57 -11.64
C GLN A 9 -23.03 17.34 -12.48
N VAL A 10 -22.05 16.53 -12.08
CA VAL A 10 -21.73 15.24 -12.70
C VAL A 10 -22.66 14.11 -12.22
N ALA A 11 -23.34 14.28 -11.08
CA ALA A 11 -24.05 13.21 -10.36
C ALA A 11 -23.14 12.02 -10.00
N MET A 12 -22.10 12.29 -9.19
CA MET A 12 -21.16 11.29 -8.68
C MET A 12 -21.70 10.59 -7.43
N HIS A 13 -22.48 9.52 -7.59
CA HIS A 13 -23.19 8.84 -6.50
C HIS A 13 -22.27 7.99 -5.60
N THR A 14 -22.48 8.10 -4.28
CA THR A 14 -21.65 7.48 -3.25
C THR A 14 -22.46 6.85 -2.09
N THR A 15 -21.77 6.14 -1.19
CA THR A 15 -22.28 5.75 0.13
C THR A 15 -22.38 6.94 1.08
N SER A 16 -23.18 6.82 2.15
CA SER A 16 -23.38 7.88 3.16
C SER A 16 -22.33 7.88 4.28
N THR A 17 -21.19 7.21 4.08
CA THR A 17 -20.10 7.19 5.07
C THR A 17 -19.23 8.43 4.87
N TYR A 18 -19.57 9.53 5.56
CA TYR A 18 -18.80 10.78 5.47
C TYR A 18 -17.31 10.57 5.76
N SER A 19 -16.45 11.35 5.10
CA SER A 19 -14.98 11.25 5.19
C SER A 19 -14.35 9.95 4.67
N ASN A 20 -15.14 8.96 4.27
CA ASN A 20 -14.66 7.71 3.66
C ASN A 20 -15.72 7.09 2.73
N ALA A 21 -16.40 7.93 1.94
CA ALA A 21 -17.48 7.49 1.07
C ALA A 21 -16.93 6.65 -0.08
N ARG A 22 -17.74 5.73 -0.62
CA ARG A 22 -17.40 4.86 -1.76
C ARG A 22 -18.30 5.15 -2.94
N PHE A 23 -17.73 5.24 -4.14
CA PHE A 23 -18.49 5.38 -5.38
C PHE A 23 -19.39 4.17 -5.61
N LYS A 24 -20.64 4.46 -5.98
CA LYS A 24 -21.62 3.47 -6.43
C LYS A 24 -21.81 3.54 -7.95
N ARG A 25 -21.91 4.77 -8.46
CA ARG A 25 -22.15 5.08 -9.87
C ARG A 25 -21.68 6.50 -10.16
N ILE A 26 -21.21 6.75 -11.36
CA ILE A 26 -20.96 8.10 -11.88
C ILE A 26 -21.75 8.23 -13.18
N ASP A 27 -22.59 9.24 -13.27
CA ASP A 27 -23.32 9.53 -14.50
C ASP A 27 -22.38 10.28 -15.47
N THR A 28 -22.45 9.93 -16.76
CA THR A 28 -21.48 10.43 -17.76
C THR A 28 -22.09 11.39 -18.78
N GLU A 29 -23.42 11.49 -18.84
CA GLU A 29 -24.16 12.30 -19.83
C GLU A 29 -23.72 13.76 -19.83
N ARG A 30 -23.63 14.37 -18.64
CA ARG A 30 -23.20 15.76 -18.49
C ARG A 30 -21.79 16.00 -19.04
N ILE A 31 -20.88 15.06 -18.79
CA ILE A 31 -19.47 15.14 -19.21
C ILE A 31 -19.39 14.95 -20.73
N ARG A 32 -20.04 13.90 -21.26
CA ARG A 32 -20.05 13.60 -22.70
C ARG A 32 -20.58 14.76 -23.52
N HIS A 33 -21.67 15.39 -23.08
CA HIS A 33 -22.21 16.58 -23.73
C HIS A 33 -21.18 17.71 -23.91
N GLU A 34 -20.32 17.93 -22.91
CA GLU A 34 -19.28 18.98 -22.98
C GLU A 34 -18.07 18.56 -23.82
N LEU A 35 -17.72 17.27 -23.76
CA LEU A 35 -16.66 16.69 -24.59
C LEU A 35 -17.04 16.72 -26.08
N ASP A 36 -18.30 16.44 -26.43
CA ASP A 36 -18.83 16.51 -27.80
C ASP A 36 -18.73 17.93 -28.38
N GLN A 37 -18.77 18.94 -27.52
CA GLN A 37 -18.52 20.35 -27.86
C GLN A 37 -17.03 20.74 -27.87
N ARG A 38 -16.13 19.75 -27.78
CA ARG A 38 -14.67 19.92 -27.74
C ARG A 38 -14.19 20.82 -26.59
N LYS A 39 -14.88 20.77 -25.44
CA LYS A 39 -14.43 21.48 -24.23
C LYS A 39 -13.58 20.58 -23.35
N ILE A 40 -12.63 21.18 -22.65
CA ILE A 40 -11.91 20.54 -21.55
C ILE A 40 -12.83 20.56 -20.33
N VAL A 41 -13.13 19.38 -19.78
CA VAL A 41 -13.99 19.24 -18.60
C VAL A 41 -13.12 19.12 -17.35
N VAL A 42 -13.21 20.10 -16.46
CA VAL A 42 -12.49 20.12 -15.18
C VAL A 42 -13.46 19.63 -14.10
N VAL A 43 -13.25 18.43 -13.57
CA VAL A 43 -14.12 17.86 -12.53
C VAL A 43 -13.48 18.00 -11.15
N THR A 44 -14.25 18.47 -10.17
CA THR A 44 -13.78 18.52 -8.77
C THR A 44 -13.60 17.10 -8.22
N GLY A 45 -12.36 16.72 -7.90
CA GLY A 45 -12.03 15.44 -7.26
C GLY A 45 -12.50 15.35 -5.80
N PHE A 46 -12.29 14.19 -5.17
CA PHE A 46 -12.51 13.93 -3.73
C PHE A 46 -13.97 13.98 -3.23
N GLN A 47 -14.89 14.47 -4.06
CA GLN A 47 -16.30 14.69 -3.71
C GLN A 47 -17.23 13.66 -4.37
N GLY A 48 -18.37 13.44 -3.71
CA GLY A 48 -19.51 12.70 -4.24
C GLY A 48 -20.82 13.23 -3.67
N ILE A 49 -21.93 12.61 -4.06
CA ILE A 49 -23.27 12.86 -3.50
C ILE A 49 -23.87 11.56 -2.99
N ASN A 50 -24.53 11.58 -1.83
CA ASN A 50 -25.20 10.40 -1.28
C ASN A 50 -26.65 10.28 -1.82
N LYS A 51 -27.44 9.34 -1.27
CA LYS A 51 -28.84 9.12 -1.67
C LYS A 51 -29.83 10.22 -1.22
N TYR A 52 -29.37 11.13 -0.36
CA TYR A 52 -30.11 12.29 0.15
C TYR A 52 -29.66 13.58 -0.53
N ASP A 53 -28.82 13.47 -1.57
CA ASP A 53 -28.24 14.59 -2.29
C ASP A 53 -27.26 15.46 -1.45
N ASP A 54 -26.79 14.93 -0.31
CA ASP A 54 -25.73 15.58 0.47
C ASP A 54 -24.36 15.30 -0.14
N TYR A 55 -23.46 16.29 -0.06
CA TYR A 55 -22.06 16.09 -0.37
C TYR A 55 -21.41 15.08 0.56
N THR A 56 -20.61 14.20 -0.02
CA THR A 56 -19.73 13.29 0.68
C THR A 56 -18.29 13.46 0.22
N THR A 57 -17.36 12.99 1.04
CA THR A 57 -15.93 13.02 0.77
C THR A 57 -15.36 11.61 0.81
N LEU A 58 -14.42 11.33 -0.10
CA LEU A 58 -13.90 9.98 -0.32
C LEU A 58 -12.79 9.58 0.66
N GLY A 59 -12.25 10.53 1.42
CA GLY A 59 -11.09 10.33 2.30
C GLY A 59 -9.76 10.50 1.57
N ARG A 60 -8.66 10.07 2.20
CA ARG A 60 -7.31 10.17 1.62
C ARG A 60 -7.26 9.49 0.24
N GLY A 61 -6.51 10.10 -0.69
CA GLY A 61 -6.45 9.66 -2.09
C GLY A 61 -7.76 9.80 -2.87
N GLY A 62 -8.70 10.61 -2.37
CA GLY A 62 -10.00 10.77 -3.00
C GLY A 62 -9.92 11.36 -4.40
N SER A 63 -8.99 12.28 -4.67
CA SER A 63 -8.80 12.85 -6.02
C SER A 63 -8.33 11.79 -7.03
N ASP A 64 -7.30 11.01 -6.70
CA ASP A 64 -6.85 9.89 -7.53
C ASP A 64 -7.99 8.90 -7.77
N THR A 65 -8.75 8.57 -6.72
CA THR A 65 -9.90 7.68 -6.82
C THR A 65 -10.98 8.25 -7.74
N THR A 66 -11.25 9.56 -7.69
CA THR A 66 -12.18 10.22 -8.62
C THR A 66 -11.68 10.15 -10.06
N ALA A 67 -10.40 10.39 -10.30
CA ALA A 67 -9.81 10.33 -11.64
C ALA A 67 -9.97 8.93 -12.26
N VAL A 68 -9.62 7.88 -11.52
CA VAL A 68 -9.77 6.49 -11.98
C VAL A 68 -11.23 6.11 -12.15
N ALA A 69 -12.13 6.54 -11.26
CA ALA A 69 -13.56 6.26 -11.38
C ALA A 69 -14.17 6.91 -12.63
N LEU A 70 -13.78 8.14 -12.94
CA LEU A 70 -14.19 8.83 -14.16
C LEU A 70 -13.64 8.14 -15.40
N ALA A 71 -12.36 7.77 -15.40
CA ALA A 71 -11.74 7.03 -16.50
C ALA A 71 -12.46 5.70 -16.77
N ALA A 72 -12.80 4.95 -15.71
CA ALA A 72 -13.59 3.73 -15.81
C ALA A 72 -14.99 3.99 -16.40
N ALA A 73 -15.70 5.00 -15.89
CA ALA A 73 -17.07 5.32 -16.32
C ALA A 73 -17.13 5.84 -17.77
N LEU A 74 -16.10 6.56 -18.20
CA LEU A 74 -16.00 7.13 -19.54
C LEU A 74 -15.35 6.19 -20.56
N HIS A 75 -14.83 5.04 -20.11
CA HIS A 75 -14.00 4.14 -20.93
C HIS A 75 -12.80 4.87 -21.56
N ALA A 76 -12.10 5.67 -20.76
CA ALA A 76 -10.93 6.40 -21.21
C ALA A 76 -9.78 5.44 -21.54
N ASP A 77 -8.97 5.78 -22.54
CA ASP A 77 -7.81 4.97 -22.96
C ASP A 77 -6.74 4.89 -21.85
N SER A 78 -6.60 5.95 -21.05
CA SER A 78 -5.69 6.00 -19.90
C SER A 78 -6.14 7.04 -18.87
N CYS A 79 -5.65 6.88 -17.64
CA CYS A 79 -5.78 7.85 -16.57
C CYS A 79 -4.39 8.29 -16.11
N GLU A 80 -4.02 9.53 -16.42
CA GLU A 80 -2.74 10.11 -15.99
C GLU A 80 -2.88 10.73 -14.59
N ILE A 81 -2.02 10.31 -13.66
CA ILE A 81 -1.90 10.87 -12.32
C ILE A 81 -0.65 11.73 -12.29
N PHE A 82 -0.86 13.05 -12.18
CA PHE A 82 0.22 14.03 -12.08
C PHE A 82 0.59 14.29 -10.62
N THR A 83 1.87 14.12 -10.31
CA THR A 83 2.45 14.30 -8.96
C THR A 83 3.77 15.09 -9.04
N ASP A 84 4.54 15.11 -7.95
CA ASP A 84 5.86 15.74 -7.84
C ASP A 84 7.00 14.85 -8.36
N VAL A 85 6.82 13.53 -8.36
CA VAL A 85 7.74 12.56 -8.98
C VAL A 85 7.39 12.25 -10.43
N ASP A 86 8.39 11.91 -11.24
CA ASP A 86 8.24 11.65 -12.69
C ASP A 86 7.92 10.19 -13.03
N GLY A 87 7.69 9.35 -12.01
CA GLY A 87 7.30 7.95 -12.16
C GLY A 87 7.50 7.16 -10.88
N VAL A 88 7.40 5.84 -11.01
CA VAL A 88 7.67 4.86 -9.95
C VAL A 88 9.09 4.34 -10.14
N TYR A 89 9.86 4.29 -9.06
CA TYR A 89 11.27 3.87 -9.09
C TYR A 89 11.46 2.50 -8.45
N THR A 90 12.53 1.80 -8.81
CA THR A 90 12.94 0.51 -8.23
C THR A 90 13.21 0.58 -6.73
N ALA A 91 13.51 1.76 -6.19
CA ALA A 91 13.60 2.06 -4.76
C ALA A 91 13.40 3.57 -4.56
N ASP A 92 13.26 4.04 -3.31
CA ASP A 92 13.20 5.49 -3.04
C ASP A 92 14.51 6.17 -3.46
N PRO A 93 14.50 7.06 -4.48
CA PRO A 93 15.72 7.69 -5.01
C PRO A 93 16.40 8.63 -4.00
N ARG A 94 15.71 9.00 -2.91
CA ARG A 94 16.30 9.77 -1.81
C ARG A 94 17.28 8.92 -1.00
N ILE A 95 17.01 7.62 -0.87
CA ILE A 95 17.82 6.63 -0.14
C ILE A 95 18.82 5.94 -1.08
N VAL A 96 18.32 5.40 -2.20
CA VAL A 96 19.11 4.63 -3.17
C VAL A 96 19.36 5.50 -4.39
N LYS A 97 20.57 6.06 -4.53
CA LYS A 97 20.86 7.09 -5.54
C LYS A 97 20.85 6.60 -6.99
N ASN A 98 21.12 5.31 -7.18
CA ASN A 98 21.10 4.59 -8.45
C ASN A 98 19.73 3.92 -8.70
N ALA A 99 18.66 4.30 -7.99
CA ALA A 99 17.33 3.78 -8.26
C ALA A 99 16.87 4.19 -9.66
N ARG A 100 16.40 3.21 -10.43
CA ARG A 100 15.95 3.40 -11.81
C ARG A 100 14.44 3.66 -11.86
N LYS A 101 14.01 4.57 -12.75
CA LYS A 101 12.59 4.74 -13.07
C LYS A 101 12.07 3.55 -13.86
N MET A 102 10.95 2.98 -13.42
CA MET A 102 10.27 1.90 -14.14
C MET A 102 9.50 2.45 -15.33
N GLN A 103 9.59 1.79 -16.48
CA GLN A 103 8.73 2.11 -17.63
C GLN A 103 7.32 1.58 -17.41
N GLU A 104 7.20 0.36 -16.90
CA GLU A 104 5.94 -0.33 -16.66
C GLU A 104 5.98 -1.09 -15.33
N ILE A 105 4.84 -1.18 -14.65
CA ILE A 105 4.66 -1.97 -13.43
C ILE A 105 3.25 -2.59 -13.42
N THR A 106 3.09 -3.78 -12.82
CA THR A 106 1.76 -4.38 -12.68
C THR A 106 0.93 -3.71 -11.58
N TYR A 107 -0.40 -3.82 -11.63
CA TYR A 107 -1.25 -3.31 -10.52
C TYR A 107 -0.88 -3.94 -9.17
N ASP A 108 -0.58 -5.24 -9.14
CA ASP A 108 -0.25 -5.95 -7.90
C ASP A 108 1.07 -5.50 -7.31
N GLU A 109 2.10 -5.37 -8.14
CA GLU A 109 3.39 -4.84 -7.69
C GLU A 109 3.26 -3.39 -7.20
N MET A 110 2.47 -2.56 -7.89
CA MET A 110 2.23 -1.18 -7.45
C MET A 110 1.47 -1.13 -6.13
N LEU A 111 0.45 -1.98 -5.92
CA LEU A 111 -0.29 -2.06 -4.65
C LEU A 111 0.63 -2.45 -3.50
N ASP A 112 1.50 -3.43 -3.70
CA ASP A 112 2.46 -3.83 -2.69
C ASP A 112 3.48 -2.72 -2.39
N LEU A 113 4.06 -2.09 -3.41
CA LEU A 113 4.99 -0.97 -3.22
C LEU A 113 4.33 0.22 -2.50
N ALA A 114 3.12 0.59 -2.90
CA ALA A 114 2.39 1.72 -2.32
C ALA A 114 2.07 1.49 -0.83
N THR A 115 1.75 0.24 -0.47
CA THR A 115 1.51 -0.16 0.93
C THR A 115 2.77 -0.06 1.80
N LEU A 116 3.95 -0.15 1.19
CA LEU A 116 5.25 -0.20 1.87
C LEU A 116 5.98 1.15 1.89
N GLY A 117 5.27 2.26 1.64
CA GLY A 117 5.84 3.60 1.72
C GLY A 117 6.29 4.19 0.38
N ALA A 118 6.12 3.49 -0.74
CA ALA A 118 6.23 4.10 -2.08
C ALA A 118 4.97 4.95 -2.36
N GLY A 119 4.82 6.05 -1.62
CA GLY A 119 3.61 6.90 -1.55
C GLY A 119 3.29 7.72 -2.80
N VAL A 120 3.62 7.19 -3.98
CA VAL A 120 3.42 7.85 -5.28
C VAL A 120 1.96 7.76 -5.75
N LEU A 121 1.29 6.65 -5.47
CA LEU A 121 -0.12 6.42 -5.77
C LEU A 121 -0.85 5.96 -4.52
N HIS A 122 -2.08 6.42 -4.34
CA HIS A 122 -2.91 5.94 -3.24
C HIS A 122 -3.51 4.56 -3.56
N ASN A 123 -3.33 3.55 -2.69
CA ASN A 123 -3.75 2.16 -2.93
C ASN A 123 -5.17 2.04 -3.53
N ARG A 124 -6.12 2.80 -2.99
CA ARG A 124 -7.52 2.78 -3.42
C ARG A 124 -7.73 3.12 -4.91
N SER A 125 -6.91 4.01 -5.48
CA SER A 125 -7.01 4.33 -6.91
C SER A 125 -6.46 3.18 -7.76
N VAL A 126 -5.37 2.54 -7.32
CA VAL A 126 -4.77 1.37 -7.99
C VAL A 126 -5.69 0.14 -7.91
N GLU A 127 -6.33 -0.11 -6.77
CA GLU A 127 -7.34 -1.18 -6.62
C GLU A 127 -8.51 -0.98 -7.59
N MET A 128 -8.98 0.26 -7.71
CA MET A 128 -10.07 0.61 -8.63
C MET A 128 -9.61 0.45 -10.08
N ALA A 129 -8.39 0.87 -10.40
CA ALA A 129 -7.81 0.72 -11.73
C ALA A 129 -7.73 -0.75 -12.13
N LYS A 130 -7.20 -1.61 -11.24
CA LYS A 130 -7.19 -3.07 -11.43
C LYS A 130 -8.60 -3.63 -11.66
N LYS A 131 -9.55 -3.28 -10.80
CA LYS A 131 -10.92 -3.81 -10.85
C LYS A 131 -11.63 -3.48 -12.17
N TYR A 132 -11.41 -2.30 -12.73
CA TYR A 132 -12.08 -1.83 -13.94
C TYR A 132 -11.19 -1.86 -15.20
N GLY A 133 -9.96 -2.37 -15.09
CA GLY A 133 -9.01 -2.45 -16.20
C GLY A 133 -8.55 -1.08 -16.73
N VAL A 134 -8.51 -0.05 -15.89
CA VAL A 134 -8.08 1.31 -16.27
C VAL A 134 -6.56 1.40 -16.22
N GLN A 135 -5.91 1.59 -17.37
CA GLN A 135 -4.47 1.85 -17.41
C GLN A 135 -4.14 3.19 -16.73
N LEU A 136 -3.24 3.17 -15.75
CA LEU A 136 -2.74 4.39 -15.11
C LEU A 136 -1.39 4.80 -15.70
N VAL A 137 -1.09 6.09 -15.67
CA VAL A 137 0.24 6.62 -15.95
C VAL A 137 0.62 7.61 -14.86
N VAL A 138 1.67 7.32 -14.10
CA VAL A 138 2.21 8.24 -13.10
C VAL A 138 3.18 9.19 -13.77
N ARG A 139 2.94 10.50 -13.69
CA ARG A 139 3.79 11.51 -14.32
C ARG A 139 4.10 12.66 -13.36
N SER A 140 5.15 13.40 -13.63
CA SER A 140 5.42 14.65 -12.92
C SER A 140 4.67 15.79 -13.59
N SER A 141 4.08 16.68 -12.79
CA SER A 141 3.58 17.98 -13.26
C SER A 141 4.70 18.98 -13.57
N LEU A 142 5.94 18.65 -13.21
CA LEU A 142 7.12 19.50 -13.32
C LEU A 142 8.03 19.15 -14.51
N SER A 143 7.71 18.09 -15.27
CA SER A 143 8.52 17.61 -16.39
C SER A 143 7.66 17.01 -17.49
N GLU A 144 8.18 16.97 -18.72
CA GLU A 144 7.51 16.31 -19.86
C GLU A 144 7.84 14.82 -19.98
N ALA A 145 8.55 14.24 -19.01
CA ALA A 145 8.99 12.85 -19.08
C ALA A 145 7.81 11.88 -19.30
N GLU A 146 8.06 10.86 -20.11
CA GLU A 146 7.21 9.68 -20.19
C GLU A 146 7.31 8.97 -18.84
N GLY A 147 6.22 8.96 -18.09
CA GLY A 147 6.19 8.50 -16.72
C GLY A 147 6.24 6.98 -16.59
N THR A 148 5.60 6.43 -15.56
CA THR A 148 5.47 4.98 -15.39
C THR A 148 4.06 4.51 -15.69
N VAL A 149 3.91 3.51 -16.56
CA VAL A 149 2.62 2.89 -16.88
C VAL A 149 2.28 1.79 -15.87
N VAL A 150 1.10 1.85 -15.26
CA VAL A 150 0.58 0.81 -14.37
C VAL A 150 -0.55 0.06 -15.08
N LYS A 151 -0.42 -1.26 -15.26
CA LYS A 151 -1.36 -2.09 -16.03
C LYS A 151 -1.42 -3.54 -15.53
N GLU A 152 -2.30 -4.38 -16.10
CA GLU A 152 -2.46 -5.78 -15.67
C GLU A 152 -1.25 -6.66 -16.04
N VAL A 153 -0.75 -6.50 -17.27
CA VAL A 153 0.33 -7.35 -17.81
C VAL A 153 1.43 -6.47 -18.41
N VAL A 154 2.65 -6.70 -17.93
CA VAL A 154 3.89 -6.11 -18.47
C VAL A 154 4.58 -7.09 -19.44
N LYS A 155 5.48 -6.59 -20.30
CA LYS A 155 6.22 -7.43 -21.27
C LYS A 155 7.05 -8.52 -20.57
N VAL A 156 7.35 -9.59 -21.33
CA VAL A 156 7.66 -10.96 -20.87
C VAL A 156 9.01 -11.14 -20.14
N GLU A 157 9.97 -10.22 -20.29
CA GLU A 157 11.22 -10.27 -19.52
C GLU A 157 11.01 -9.71 -18.11
N ARG A 158 10.44 -10.56 -17.23
CA ARG A 158 10.20 -10.19 -15.82
C ARG A 158 11.53 -10.15 -15.06
N MET A 159 11.86 -9.00 -14.48
CA MET A 159 12.83 -8.95 -13.39
C MET A 159 12.34 -9.85 -12.24
N LEU A 160 13.28 -10.52 -11.56
CA LEU A 160 12.97 -11.37 -10.41
C LEU A 160 12.30 -10.56 -9.28
N VAL A 161 12.82 -9.35 -9.08
CA VAL A 161 12.34 -8.34 -8.14
C VAL A 161 12.18 -7.06 -8.95
N SER A 162 11.03 -6.43 -8.83
CA SER A 162 10.71 -5.18 -9.51
C SER A 162 11.13 -3.99 -8.67
N GLY A 163 11.02 -4.06 -7.34
CA GLY A 163 11.49 -2.98 -6.48
C GLY A 163 11.69 -3.35 -5.01
N VAL A 164 12.30 -2.41 -4.29
CA VAL A 164 12.62 -2.45 -2.86
C VAL A 164 11.93 -1.27 -2.19
N ALA A 165 11.16 -1.53 -1.14
CA ALA A 165 10.47 -0.51 -0.37
C ALA A 165 10.72 -0.70 1.13
N ALA A 166 10.62 0.39 1.88
CA ALA A 166 10.78 0.36 3.32
C ALA A 166 9.77 1.26 4.03
N ASP A 167 9.24 0.75 5.15
CA ASP A 167 8.35 1.47 6.04
C ASP A 167 8.98 1.57 7.43
N LYS A 168 9.30 2.81 7.83
CA LYS A 168 9.87 3.15 9.14
C LYS A 168 8.79 3.44 10.18
N ASN A 169 7.53 3.67 9.80
CA ASN A 169 6.45 4.02 10.73
C ASN A 169 5.76 2.76 11.28
N VAL A 170 6.53 1.92 11.96
CA VAL A 170 6.02 0.62 12.41
C VAL A 170 6.50 0.27 13.82
N THR A 171 5.59 -0.30 14.59
CA THR A 171 5.90 -0.91 15.90
C THR A 171 5.58 -2.40 15.85
N ARG A 172 6.44 -3.21 16.44
CA ARG A 172 6.18 -4.65 16.63
C ARG A 172 5.66 -4.90 18.03
N ILE A 173 4.51 -5.56 18.12
CA ILE A 173 3.96 -6.08 19.37
C ILE A 173 4.03 -7.61 19.34
N SER A 174 4.48 -8.22 20.44
CA SER A 174 4.51 -9.66 20.64
C SER A 174 3.73 -10.01 21.89
N VAL A 175 2.64 -10.75 21.73
CA VAL A 175 1.82 -11.27 22.82
C VAL A 175 2.22 -12.74 23.03
N ILE A 176 2.81 -13.01 24.19
CA ILE A 176 3.53 -14.25 24.49
C ILE A 176 2.68 -15.13 25.40
N GLY A 177 2.71 -16.43 25.14
CA GLY A 177 2.10 -17.43 26.01
C GLY A 177 0.57 -17.43 25.97
N LEU A 178 -0.04 -17.05 24.84
CA LEU A 178 -1.49 -17.13 24.63
C LEU A 178 -1.93 -18.59 24.67
N SER A 179 -3.07 -18.89 25.29
CA SER A 179 -3.64 -20.24 25.25
C SER A 179 -3.97 -20.68 23.82
N ASP A 180 -3.57 -21.89 23.45
CA ASP A 180 -3.83 -22.46 22.11
C ASP A 180 -5.27 -22.98 22.02
N LYS A 181 -6.24 -22.05 22.01
CA LYS A 181 -7.67 -22.35 21.95
C LYS A 181 -8.36 -21.49 20.88
N PRO A 182 -9.35 -22.03 20.16
CA PRO A 182 -10.16 -21.24 19.23
C PRO A 182 -10.73 -19.98 19.89
N GLY A 183 -10.65 -18.86 19.17
CA GLY A 183 -11.20 -17.58 19.60
C GLY A 183 -10.24 -16.64 20.34
N VAL A 184 -9.06 -17.11 20.79
CA VAL A 184 -8.09 -16.23 21.48
C VAL A 184 -7.55 -15.15 20.55
N ALA A 185 -7.08 -15.52 19.36
CA ALA A 185 -6.64 -14.56 18.35
C ALA A 185 -7.76 -13.61 17.93
N PHE A 186 -8.99 -14.13 17.74
CA PHE A 186 -10.16 -13.32 17.42
C PHE A 186 -10.39 -12.24 18.48
N ARG A 187 -10.43 -12.60 19.77
CA ARG A 187 -10.63 -11.61 20.85
C ARG A 187 -9.55 -10.54 20.85
N MET A 188 -8.30 -10.91 20.64
CA MET A 188 -7.19 -9.96 20.60
C MET A 188 -7.35 -8.96 19.43
N PHE A 189 -7.58 -9.44 18.22
CA PHE A 189 -7.72 -8.57 17.05
C PHE A 189 -9.05 -7.80 17.03
N ASP A 190 -10.12 -8.34 17.61
CA ASP A 190 -11.39 -7.62 17.80
C ASP A 190 -11.25 -6.45 18.77
N LEU A 191 -10.45 -6.59 19.85
CA LEU A 191 -10.14 -5.48 20.75
C LEU A 191 -9.38 -4.36 20.04
N LEU A 192 -8.37 -4.71 19.24
CA LEU A 192 -7.61 -3.73 18.45
C LEU A 192 -8.49 -3.06 17.39
N ALA A 193 -9.34 -3.82 16.70
CA ALA A 193 -10.26 -3.29 15.70
C ALA A 193 -11.30 -2.35 16.31
N LYS A 194 -11.82 -2.64 17.51
CA LYS A 194 -12.73 -1.74 18.26
C LYS A 194 -12.06 -0.45 18.70
N ALA A 195 -10.75 -0.46 18.89
CA ALA A 195 -9.93 0.73 19.10
C ALA A 195 -9.49 1.40 17.78
N ASN A 196 -9.99 0.93 16.63
CA ASN A 196 -9.64 1.44 15.30
C ASN A 196 -8.14 1.37 14.97
N ILE A 197 -7.46 0.36 15.51
CA ILE A 197 -6.03 0.11 15.30
C ILE A 197 -5.86 -0.85 14.13
N ASN A 198 -5.20 -0.39 13.08
CA ASN A 198 -4.92 -1.23 11.92
C ASN A 198 -3.73 -2.15 12.18
N VAL A 199 -3.89 -3.44 11.90
CA VAL A 199 -2.85 -4.46 12.04
C VAL A 199 -2.42 -4.93 10.67
N ASP A 200 -1.11 -5.08 10.46
CA ASP A 200 -0.54 -5.54 9.19
C ASP A 200 0.08 -6.95 9.30
N MET A 201 1.41 -7.08 9.35
CA MET A 201 2.07 -8.39 9.47
C MET A 201 1.60 -9.10 10.73
N ILE A 202 1.10 -10.34 10.59
CA ILE A 202 0.73 -11.23 11.69
C ILE A 202 1.55 -12.51 11.56
N LEU A 203 2.26 -12.88 12.63
CA LEU A 203 3.04 -14.11 12.72
C LEU A 203 2.68 -14.83 14.01
N GLN A 204 2.15 -16.04 13.88
CA GLN A 204 1.89 -16.94 14.99
C GLN A 204 2.96 -18.04 15.02
N SER A 205 3.64 -18.18 16.16
CA SER A 205 4.61 -19.25 16.35
C SER A 205 3.91 -20.60 16.59
N ILE A 206 4.60 -21.71 16.35
CA ILE A 206 4.10 -23.06 16.68
C ILE A 206 4.00 -23.25 18.20
N GLY A 207 4.59 -22.36 19.00
CA GLY A 207 4.44 -22.31 20.45
C GLY A 207 5.10 -23.47 21.21
N ARG A 208 4.95 -23.48 22.54
CA ARG A 208 5.40 -24.54 23.46
C ARG A 208 4.35 -24.72 24.57
N ASP A 209 4.22 -25.93 25.12
CA ASP A 209 3.36 -26.22 26.29
C ASP A 209 1.90 -25.74 26.15
N ASN A 210 1.24 -26.06 25.02
CA ASN A 210 -0.13 -25.61 24.69
C ASN A 210 -0.35 -24.09 24.69
N SER A 211 0.74 -23.32 24.55
CA SER A 211 0.69 -21.88 24.34
C SER A 211 1.19 -21.51 22.95
N LYS A 212 0.79 -20.34 22.45
CA LYS A 212 1.24 -19.74 21.19
C LYS A 212 1.71 -18.32 21.45
N ASP A 213 2.68 -17.87 20.66
CA ASP A 213 3.03 -16.46 20.62
C ASP A 213 2.49 -15.87 19.33
N ILE A 214 1.84 -14.71 19.43
CA ILE A 214 1.42 -13.95 18.26
C ILE A 214 2.19 -12.65 18.27
N SER A 215 2.96 -12.43 17.21
CA SER A 215 3.61 -11.15 16.96
C SER A 215 2.97 -10.49 15.76
N PHE A 216 2.75 -9.18 15.85
CA PHE A 216 2.20 -8.41 14.76
C PHE A 216 2.77 -7.00 14.72
N THR A 217 2.53 -6.32 13.60
CA THR A 217 2.94 -4.92 13.45
C THR A 217 1.75 -3.99 13.32
N ILE A 218 1.90 -2.78 13.86
CA ILE A 218 0.94 -1.69 13.78
C ILE A 218 1.66 -0.39 13.35
N PRO A 219 0.92 0.63 12.87
CA PRO A 219 1.46 1.97 12.72
C PRO A 219 2.08 2.50 14.02
N GLY A 220 3.22 3.20 13.91
CA GLY A 220 3.97 3.68 15.07
C GLY A 220 3.19 4.65 15.97
N ASP A 221 2.33 5.46 15.38
CA ASP A 221 1.44 6.41 16.08
C ASP A 221 0.35 5.73 16.93
N ALA A 222 0.00 4.47 16.63
CA ALA A 222 -0.98 3.70 17.40
C ALA A 222 -0.37 2.93 18.59
N THR A 223 0.94 3.07 18.85
CA THR A 223 1.68 2.25 19.84
C THR A 223 1.10 2.33 21.24
N ASP A 224 0.92 3.55 21.76
CA ASP A 224 0.51 3.76 23.15
C ASP A 224 -0.92 3.26 23.39
N GLU A 225 -1.82 3.52 22.44
CA GLU A 225 -3.20 3.05 22.49
C GLU A 225 -3.28 1.52 22.41
N ALA A 226 -2.53 0.89 21.48
CA ALA A 226 -2.49 -0.56 21.35
C ALA A 226 -1.99 -1.23 22.63
N MET A 227 -0.91 -0.71 23.22
CA MET A 227 -0.37 -1.25 24.47
C MET A 227 -1.35 -1.08 25.62
N ALA A 228 -2.02 0.07 25.74
CA ALA A 228 -3.03 0.29 26.77
C ALA A 228 -4.22 -0.70 26.65
N VAL A 229 -4.71 -0.94 25.43
CA VAL A 229 -5.81 -1.89 25.18
C VAL A 229 -5.38 -3.32 25.53
N LEU A 230 -4.19 -3.73 25.09
CA LEU A 230 -3.72 -5.10 25.30
C LEU A 230 -3.38 -5.38 26.77
N GLU A 231 -2.70 -4.46 27.45
CA GLU A 231 -2.36 -4.61 28.87
C GLU A 231 -3.63 -4.65 29.74
N LYS A 232 -4.61 -3.78 29.47
CA LYS A 232 -5.90 -3.79 30.18
C LYS A 232 -6.65 -5.12 30.05
N ASN A 233 -6.44 -5.85 28.95
CA ASN A 233 -7.12 -7.11 28.66
C ASN A 233 -6.20 -8.33 28.77
N LYS A 234 -4.99 -8.18 29.34
CA LYS A 234 -3.95 -9.22 29.37
C LYS A 234 -4.43 -10.53 30.00
N GLU A 235 -5.10 -10.45 31.15
CA GLU A 235 -5.65 -11.62 31.85
C GLU A 235 -6.74 -12.32 31.03
N VAL A 236 -7.64 -11.55 30.42
CA VAL A 236 -8.73 -12.06 29.57
C VAL A 236 -8.19 -12.76 28.33
N LEU A 237 -7.09 -12.24 27.78
CA LEU A 237 -6.38 -12.82 26.64
C LEU A 237 -5.52 -14.03 27.04
N THR A 238 -5.37 -14.34 28.33
CA THR A 238 -4.48 -15.38 28.86
C THR A 238 -3.00 -15.15 28.50
N ALA A 239 -2.62 -13.91 28.20
CA ALA A 239 -1.27 -13.56 27.79
C ALA A 239 -0.34 -13.52 29.01
N GLN A 240 0.81 -14.19 28.91
CA GLN A 240 1.82 -14.18 29.97
C GLN A 240 2.60 -12.86 29.95
N GLU A 241 2.97 -12.41 28.75
CA GLU A 241 3.79 -11.23 28.55
C GLU A 241 3.40 -10.52 27.25
N ILE A 242 3.49 -9.19 27.24
CA ILE A 242 3.29 -8.37 26.06
C ILE A 242 4.55 -7.55 25.87
N LYS A 243 5.26 -7.77 24.76
CA LYS A 243 6.47 -7.02 24.40
C LYS A 243 6.15 -6.05 23.30
N CYS A 244 6.62 -4.82 23.47
CA CYS A 244 6.64 -3.81 22.43
C CYS A 244 8.09 -3.59 21.99
N LYS A 245 8.32 -3.52 20.68
CA LYS A 245 9.59 -3.07 20.10
C LYS A 245 9.29 -1.97 19.10
N THR A 246 9.69 -0.76 19.46
CA THR A 246 9.76 0.41 18.58
C THR A 246 11.14 0.47 17.90
N GLN A 247 11.39 1.49 17.06
CA GLN A 247 12.65 1.65 16.31
C GLN A 247 12.95 0.43 15.42
N VAL A 248 11.91 -0.09 14.78
CA VAL A 248 12.00 -1.17 13.82
C VAL A 248 11.43 -0.68 12.50
N ALA A 249 11.86 -1.30 11.41
CA ALA A 249 11.38 -0.97 10.09
C ALA A 249 11.16 -2.22 9.26
N LYS A 250 10.17 -2.15 8.37
CA LYS A 250 9.96 -3.16 7.34
C LYS A 250 10.83 -2.81 6.14
N VAL A 251 11.53 -3.80 5.60
CA VAL A 251 12.15 -3.72 4.28
C VAL A 251 11.61 -4.87 3.46
N SER A 252 11.08 -4.58 2.27
CA SER A 252 10.50 -5.59 1.41
C SER A 252 11.05 -5.54 0.01
N ILE A 253 11.15 -6.71 -0.60
CA ILE A 253 11.29 -6.86 -2.04
C ILE A 253 9.92 -7.24 -2.62
N VAL A 254 9.59 -6.65 -3.77
CA VAL A 254 8.33 -6.88 -4.50
C VAL A 254 8.66 -7.26 -5.93
N GLY A 255 8.05 -8.33 -6.45
CA GLY A 255 8.18 -8.71 -7.86
C GLY A 255 7.44 -10.00 -8.19
N ALA A 256 6.75 -10.01 -9.33
CA ALA A 256 6.02 -11.18 -9.81
C ALA A 256 6.92 -12.39 -10.14
N GLY A 257 8.22 -12.17 -10.32
CA GLY A 257 9.20 -13.24 -10.55
C GLY A 257 9.43 -14.16 -9.35
N MET A 258 8.99 -13.78 -8.15
CA MET A 258 9.23 -14.53 -6.92
C MET A 258 8.55 -15.90 -6.87
N MET A 259 7.33 -16.02 -7.41
CA MET A 259 6.57 -17.29 -7.40
C MET A 259 7.26 -18.39 -8.21
N SER A 260 7.88 -18.02 -9.34
CA SER A 260 8.41 -18.96 -10.32
C SER A 260 9.92 -19.17 -10.22
N ASN A 261 10.61 -18.43 -9.35
CA ASN A 261 12.07 -18.47 -9.22
C ASN A 261 12.49 -18.77 -7.78
N PRO A 262 12.86 -20.02 -7.49
CA PRO A 262 13.50 -20.37 -6.22
C PRO A 262 14.77 -19.53 -5.98
N GLY A 263 15.05 -19.21 -4.72
CA GLY A 263 16.29 -18.53 -4.32
C GLY A 263 16.19 -17.02 -4.14
N VAL A 264 15.09 -16.37 -4.52
CA VAL A 264 14.88 -14.92 -4.31
C VAL A 264 14.99 -14.55 -2.82
N ALA A 265 14.28 -15.26 -1.94
CA ALA A 265 14.37 -15.03 -0.49
C ALA A 265 15.77 -15.32 0.06
N ALA A 266 16.42 -16.39 -0.42
CA ALA A 266 17.78 -16.74 0.01
C ALA A 266 18.79 -15.63 -0.32
N LYS A 267 18.70 -15.06 -1.53
CA LYS A 267 19.54 -13.95 -1.97
C LYS A 267 19.32 -12.68 -1.13
N MET A 268 18.07 -12.38 -0.76
CA MET A 268 17.76 -11.28 0.16
C MET A 268 18.41 -11.49 1.53
N PHE A 269 18.32 -12.70 2.10
CA PHE A 269 18.90 -13.01 3.41
C PHE A 269 20.43 -13.03 3.38
N GLU A 270 21.03 -13.54 2.31
CA GLU A 270 22.48 -13.50 2.09
C GLU A 270 22.98 -12.05 2.03
N CYS A 271 22.28 -11.18 1.32
CA CYS A 271 22.60 -9.75 1.25
C CYS A 271 22.56 -9.09 2.64
N LEU A 272 21.49 -9.30 3.40
CA LEU A 272 21.37 -8.76 4.76
C LEU A 272 22.45 -9.31 5.71
N PHE A 273 22.77 -10.60 5.56
CA PHE A 273 23.86 -11.23 6.31
C PHE A 273 25.22 -10.60 5.98
N ASN A 274 25.54 -10.40 4.71
CA ASN A 274 26.79 -9.76 4.26
C ASN A 274 26.87 -8.29 4.73
N ALA A 275 25.73 -7.62 4.86
CA ALA A 275 25.63 -6.29 5.44
C ALA A 275 25.66 -6.29 6.99
N ASN A 276 25.76 -7.45 7.64
CA ASN A 276 25.71 -7.62 9.10
C ASN A 276 24.41 -7.05 9.72
N ILE A 277 23.27 -7.25 9.05
CA ILE A 277 21.95 -6.78 9.47
C ILE A 277 21.15 -7.96 10.00
N ASN A 278 20.74 -7.87 11.28
CA ASN A 278 19.94 -8.91 11.91
C ASN A 278 18.46 -8.81 11.53
N ILE A 279 17.85 -9.96 11.21
CA ILE A 279 16.42 -10.07 10.89
C ILE A 279 15.62 -10.39 12.15
N ASN A 280 14.65 -9.55 12.51
CA ASN A 280 13.78 -9.74 13.67
C ASN A 280 12.52 -10.56 13.34
N MET A 281 12.05 -10.49 12.09
CA MET A 281 10.83 -11.17 11.61
C MET A 281 10.87 -11.30 10.09
N ILE A 282 10.25 -12.34 9.56
CA ILE A 282 10.08 -12.57 8.12
C ILE A 282 8.60 -12.81 7.85
N SER A 283 8.07 -12.21 6.78
CA SER A 283 6.74 -12.51 6.23
C SER A 283 6.81 -12.51 4.71
N THR A 284 5.93 -13.27 4.06
CA THR A 284 5.90 -13.41 2.61
C THR A 284 4.46 -13.39 2.09
N SER A 285 4.25 -12.82 0.91
CA SER A 285 3.08 -13.05 0.06
C SER A 285 3.52 -13.80 -1.21
N GLU A 286 2.63 -13.88 -2.20
CA GLU A 286 2.95 -14.48 -3.50
C GLU A 286 4.07 -13.73 -4.24
N ILE A 287 4.11 -12.40 -4.14
CA ILE A 287 5.04 -11.54 -4.89
C ILE A 287 5.91 -10.66 -4.00
N ARG A 288 5.93 -10.91 -2.69
CA ARG A 288 6.62 -10.05 -1.71
C ARG A 288 7.30 -10.86 -0.62
N VAL A 289 8.53 -10.48 -0.26
CA VAL A 289 9.18 -10.88 1.00
C VAL A 289 9.44 -9.62 1.80
N THR A 290 8.97 -9.60 3.05
CA THR A 290 9.18 -8.52 4.00
C THR A 290 10.01 -9.03 5.17
N VAL A 291 11.07 -8.30 5.50
CA VAL A 291 11.83 -8.50 6.74
C VAL A 291 11.59 -7.32 7.68
N LEU A 292 11.58 -7.60 8.98
CA LEU A 292 11.62 -6.57 10.00
C LEU A 292 13.03 -6.46 10.56
N ILE A 293 13.64 -5.28 10.47
CA ILE A 293 15.01 -5.00 10.93
C ILE A 293 15.02 -3.82 11.92
N ASP A 294 16.20 -3.49 12.44
CA ASP A 294 16.38 -2.24 13.20
C ASP A 294 16.24 -1.03 12.25
N GLU A 295 15.52 0.01 12.69
CA GLU A 295 15.25 1.19 11.85
C GLU A 295 16.54 1.88 11.36
N ARG A 296 17.62 1.83 12.15
CA ARG A 296 18.91 2.45 11.82
C ARG A 296 19.60 1.79 10.63
N GLU A 297 19.26 0.53 10.35
CA GLU A 297 19.88 -0.26 9.27
C GLU A 297 19.10 -0.16 7.95
N VAL A 298 17.99 0.58 7.89
CA VAL A 298 17.10 0.63 6.71
C VAL A 298 17.82 1.07 5.44
N GLU A 299 18.59 2.17 5.52
CA GLU A 299 19.25 2.72 4.34
C GLU A 299 20.28 1.73 3.80
N LYS A 300 21.08 1.15 4.70
CA LYS A 300 22.06 0.11 4.36
C LYS A 300 21.40 -1.13 3.77
N ALA A 301 20.30 -1.59 4.35
CA ALA A 301 19.53 -2.73 3.84
C ALA A 301 18.96 -2.46 2.45
N MET A 302 18.34 -1.30 2.24
CA MET A 302 17.76 -0.94 0.94
C MET A 302 18.81 -0.89 -0.16
N ILE A 303 19.95 -0.24 0.09
CA ILE A 303 21.05 -0.16 -0.89
C ILE A 303 21.60 -1.55 -1.19
N ALA A 304 21.95 -2.32 -0.15
CA ALA A 304 22.52 -3.65 -0.33
C ALA A 304 21.58 -4.59 -1.09
N ILE A 305 20.28 -4.56 -0.77
CA ILE A 305 19.28 -5.38 -1.47
C ILE A 305 19.14 -4.92 -2.91
N HIS A 306 19.01 -3.61 -3.14
CA HIS A 306 18.85 -3.05 -4.48
C HIS A 306 20.02 -3.42 -5.40
N ASP A 307 21.26 -3.21 -4.96
CA ASP A 307 22.48 -3.58 -5.69
C ASP A 307 22.56 -5.11 -5.91
N ALA A 308 22.23 -5.91 -4.89
CA ALA A 308 22.29 -7.37 -5.00
C ALA A 308 21.35 -7.88 -6.10
N PHE A 309 20.18 -7.26 -6.28
CA PHE A 309 19.21 -7.65 -7.31
C PHE A 309 19.45 -7.02 -8.69
N GLY A 310 20.49 -6.21 -8.87
CA GLY A 310 20.82 -5.62 -10.16
C GLY A 310 19.74 -4.64 -10.63
N LEU A 311 19.23 -3.83 -9.70
CA LEU A 311 18.10 -2.92 -9.93
C LEU A 311 18.56 -1.50 -10.30
N GLU A 312 19.86 -1.31 -10.44
CA GLU A 312 20.52 -0.09 -10.89
C GLU A 312 20.35 0.19 -12.40
N ASP A 313 20.71 1.41 -12.79
CA ASP A 313 20.86 1.85 -14.18
C ASP A 313 22.13 1.27 -14.83
#